data_AF-A0A158I401-F1
#
_entry.id   AF-A0A158I401-F1
#
_cell.length_a   1.000
_cell.length_b   1.000
_cell.length_c   1.000
_cell.angle_alpha   90.00
_cell.angle_beta   90.00
_cell.angle_gamma   90.00
#
_symmetry.space_group_name_H-M   'P 1'
#
loop_
_entity.id
_entity.type
_entity.pdbx_description
1 polymer ?
#
loop_
_entity_poly.entity_id
_entity_poly.type
_entity_poly.pdbx_seq_one_letter_code
_entity_poly.pdbx_strand_id
1 'polypeptide(L)'
;MKHLAIATAVLAGLCVSPLALAQAAKPVTPAKMSCSDFLAVDDAYKPALVYWVSGVDKLGVTETVTTVVDVATPVAMIVGECKQAPQAPFASKVRDLYKSGRIALFSHS
;
A
#
# COMPACT_ATOMS: atom_id res chain seq x y z
N MET A 1 13.42 -64.52 -3.89
CA MET A 1 12.12 -64.93 -4.48
C MET A 1 11.11 -63.89 -4.07
N LYS A 2 10.77 -62.98 -5.01
CA LYS A 2 9.43 -62.89 -5.60
C LYS A 2 8.37 -62.61 -4.55
N HIS A 3 7.91 -61.36 -4.44
CA HIS A 3 6.49 -61.03 -4.47
C HIS A 3 6.34 -59.60 -5.03
N LEU A 4 6.16 -59.55 -6.35
CA LEU A 4 5.46 -58.46 -7.03
C LEU A 4 3.97 -58.55 -6.65
N ALA A 5 3.39 -57.45 -6.20
CA ALA A 5 1.95 -57.16 -6.19
C ALA A 5 1.84 -55.64 -5.94
N ILE A 6 1.83 -54.79 -6.98
CA ILE A 6 0.62 -54.30 -7.66
C ILE A 6 -0.59 -54.19 -6.73
N ALA A 7 -0.96 -52.97 -6.33
CA ALA A 7 -2.35 -52.51 -6.23
C ALA A 7 -2.46 -51.04 -5.77
N THR A 8 -2.86 -50.20 -6.72
CA THR A 8 -3.98 -49.26 -6.58
C THR A 8 -3.77 -47.92 -5.83
N ALA A 9 -3.94 -46.87 -6.61
CA ALA A 9 -3.99 -45.45 -6.29
C ALA A 9 -4.91 -45.06 -5.13
N VAL A 10 -4.46 -44.06 -4.34
CA VAL A 10 -5.30 -42.94 -3.90
C VAL A 10 -4.46 -41.66 -4.00
N LEU A 11 -4.69 -40.90 -5.07
CA LEU A 11 -4.35 -39.49 -5.17
C LEU A 11 -5.24 -38.72 -4.17
N ALA A 12 -4.85 -38.68 -2.90
CA ALA A 12 -5.41 -37.74 -1.95
C ALA A 12 -4.65 -36.41 -2.11
N GLY A 13 -4.89 -35.74 -3.23
CA GLY A 13 -4.57 -34.33 -3.36
C GLY A 13 -5.44 -33.56 -2.37
N LEU A 14 -4.97 -33.38 -1.14
CA LEU A 14 -5.51 -32.34 -0.28
C LEU A 14 -5.22 -31.03 -1.00
N CYS A 15 -6.23 -30.52 -1.71
CA CYS A 15 -6.34 -29.12 -2.03
C CYS A 15 -6.42 -28.38 -0.69
N VAL A 16 -5.27 -28.12 -0.08
CA VAL A 16 -5.14 -27.15 1.01
C VAL A 16 -5.32 -25.81 0.32
N SER A 17 -6.57 -25.45 0.05
CA SER A 17 -6.92 -24.10 -0.35
C SER A 17 -6.32 -23.19 0.73
N PRO A 18 -5.44 -22.24 0.39
CA PRO A 18 -5.15 -21.17 1.32
C PRO A 18 -6.46 -20.39 1.41
N LEU A 19 -7.32 -20.77 2.35
CA LEU A 19 -8.20 -19.81 2.99
C LEU A 19 -7.25 -18.81 3.65
N ALA A 20 -6.73 -17.88 2.84
CA ALA A 20 -6.15 -16.66 3.33
C ALA A 20 -7.25 -16.08 4.21
N LEU A 21 -7.06 -16.17 5.54
CA LEU A 21 -7.93 -15.47 6.46
C LEU A 21 -7.86 -14.01 6.03
N ALA A 22 -8.89 -13.53 5.33
CA ALA A 22 -9.06 -12.12 5.08
C ALA A 22 -9.20 -11.48 6.46
N GLN A 23 -8.08 -10.99 7.00
CA GLN A 23 -8.09 -10.25 8.25
C GLN A 23 -9.03 -9.08 8.01
N ALA A 24 -10.07 -8.96 8.84
CA ALA A 24 -11.04 -7.89 8.72
C ALA A 24 -10.29 -6.54 8.61
N ALA A 25 -10.66 -5.74 7.62
CA ALA A 25 -10.04 -4.44 7.37
C ALA A 25 -10.09 -3.62 8.65
N LYS A 26 -8.92 -3.29 9.21
CA LYS A 26 -8.86 -2.48 10.42
C LYS A 26 -9.30 -1.05 10.06
N PRO A 27 -10.22 -0.44 10.83
CA PRO A 27 -10.53 0.96 10.66
C PRO A 27 -9.24 1.78 10.81
N VAL A 28 -8.85 2.48 9.77
CA VAL A 28 -7.71 3.40 9.82
C VAL A 28 -8.24 4.81 9.97
N THR A 29 -7.56 5.61 10.80
CA THR A 29 -7.77 7.06 10.87
C THR A 29 -6.57 7.73 10.22
N PRO A 30 -6.60 8.08 8.92
CA PRO A 30 -5.45 8.59 8.19
C PRO A 30 -4.80 9.81 8.87
N ALA A 31 -5.61 10.67 9.50
CA ALA A 31 -5.15 11.85 10.26
C ALA A 31 -4.21 11.51 11.45
N LYS A 32 -4.31 10.30 12.00
CA LYS A 32 -3.54 9.83 13.16
C LYS A 32 -2.56 8.71 12.81
N MET A 33 -2.41 8.41 11.52
CA MET A 33 -1.64 7.28 11.03
C MET A 33 -0.13 7.51 11.21
N SER A 34 0.55 6.53 11.81
CA SER A 34 2.02 6.46 11.77
C SER A 34 2.52 5.92 10.44
N CYS A 35 3.80 6.08 10.15
CA CYS A 35 4.42 5.44 9.00
C CYS A 35 4.34 3.90 9.08
N SER A 36 4.43 3.29 10.27
CA SER A 36 4.22 1.84 10.42
C SER A 36 2.79 1.41 10.06
N ASP A 37 1.79 2.20 10.45
CA ASP A 37 0.40 1.92 10.08
C ASP A 37 0.21 2.00 8.57
N PHE A 38 0.78 3.02 7.92
CA PHE A 38 0.75 3.17 6.46
C PHE A 38 1.44 2.01 5.75
N LEU A 39 2.59 1.54 6.26
CA LEU A 39 3.31 0.42 5.66
C LEU A 39 2.53 -0.90 5.73
N ALA A 40 1.70 -1.08 6.77
CA ALA A 40 0.87 -2.25 6.98
C ALA A 40 -0.42 -2.25 6.13
N VAL A 41 -0.76 -1.13 5.48
CA VAL A 41 -1.86 -1.07 4.53
C VAL A 41 -1.49 -1.83 3.26
N ASP A 42 -2.47 -2.50 2.65
CA ASP A 42 -2.29 -3.16 1.37
C ASP A 42 -1.88 -2.15 0.28
N ASP A 43 -0.94 -2.54 -0.57
CA ASP A 43 -0.33 -1.67 -1.56
C ASP A 43 -1.37 -0.99 -2.48
N ALA A 44 -2.50 -1.65 -2.77
CA ALA A 44 -3.58 -1.11 -3.59
C ALA A 44 -4.27 0.11 -2.96
N TYR A 45 -4.23 0.25 -1.64
CA TYR A 45 -4.88 1.36 -0.91
C TYR A 45 -3.92 2.51 -0.56
N LYS A 46 -2.60 2.31 -0.67
CA LYS A 46 -1.61 3.36 -0.40
C LYS A 46 -1.80 4.61 -1.25
N PRO A 47 -2.08 4.52 -2.57
CA PRO A 47 -2.40 5.69 -3.40
C PRO A 47 -3.54 6.55 -2.83
N ALA A 48 -4.62 5.92 -2.35
CA ALA A 48 -5.77 6.62 -1.82
C ALA A 48 -5.43 7.40 -0.54
N LEU A 49 -4.59 6.84 0.33
CA LEU A 49 -4.14 7.52 1.55
C LEU A 49 -3.24 8.72 1.25
N VAL A 50 -2.34 8.59 0.27
CA VAL A 50 -1.50 9.71 -0.19
C VAL A 50 -2.39 10.82 -0.76
N TYR A 51 -3.36 10.47 -1.61
CA TYR A 51 -4.29 11.42 -2.20
C TYR A 51 -5.19 12.10 -1.16
N TRP A 52 -5.60 11.36 -0.13
CA TRP A 52 -6.35 11.91 1.00
C TRP A 52 -5.56 13.00 1.71
N VAL A 53 -4.27 12.79 1.99
CA VAL A 53 -3.42 13.82 2.62
C VAL A 53 -3.34 15.05 1.74
N SER A 54 -3.13 14.89 0.43
CA SER A 54 -3.13 16.06 -0.46
C SER A 54 -4.45 16.82 -0.50
N GLY A 55 -5.58 16.13 -0.44
CA GLY A 55 -6.90 16.76 -0.41
C GLY A 55 -7.12 17.58 0.86
N VAL A 56 -6.84 16.99 2.02
CA VAL A 56 -7.04 17.64 3.33
C VAL A 56 -6.06 18.80 3.53
N ASP A 57 -4.80 18.61 3.18
CA ASP A 57 -3.75 19.62 3.35
C ASP A 57 -3.64 20.60 2.17
N LYS A 58 -4.54 20.47 1.16
CA LYS A 58 -4.58 21.29 -0.06
C LYS A 58 -3.24 21.35 -0.80
N LEU A 59 -2.55 20.22 -0.89
CA LEU A 59 -1.24 20.12 -1.53
C LEU A 59 -1.41 20.08 -3.05
N GLY A 60 -1.43 21.23 -3.71
CA GLY A 60 -1.52 21.30 -5.18
C GLY A 60 -2.88 20.87 -5.74
N VAL A 61 -3.93 20.84 -4.91
CA VAL A 61 -5.28 20.50 -5.35
C VAL A 61 -5.99 21.77 -5.80
N THR A 62 -6.38 21.83 -7.08
CA THR A 62 -7.20 22.89 -7.68
C THR A 62 -8.32 22.29 -8.52
N GLU A 63 -9.37 23.05 -8.82
CA GLU A 63 -10.50 22.57 -9.66
C GLU A 63 -10.05 22.21 -11.09
N THR A 64 -8.96 22.80 -11.56
CA THR A 64 -8.42 22.63 -12.92
C THR A 64 -7.20 21.71 -12.99
N VAL A 65 -7.02 20.85 -11.99
CA VAL A 65 -5.86 19.96 -11.93
C VAL A 65 -5.97 18.80 -12.91
N THR A 66 -4.89 18.48 -13.61
CA THR A 66 -4.77 17.24 -14.37
C THR A 66 -3.94 16.27 -13.53
N THR A 67 -4.53 15.14 -13.15
CA THR A 67 -3.81 14.14 -12.35
C THR A 67 -2.69 13.52 -13.19
N VAL A 68 -1.47 13.56 -12.68
CA VAL A 68 -0.36 12.78 -13.24
C VAL A 68 -0.67 11.31 -12.99
N VAL A 69 -0.70 10.49 -14.04
CA VAL A 69 -1.03 9.06 -13.93
C VAL A 69 0.05 8.27 -13.17
N ASP A 70 1.24 8.85 -12.99
CA ASP A 70 2.29 8.26 -12.14
C ASP A 70 2.04 8.51 -10.66
N VAL A 71 1.18 7.67 -10.08
CA VAL A 71 0.97 7.59 -8.64
C VAL A 71 1.97 6.63 -7.98
N ALA A 72 2.61 5.76 -8.76
CA ALA A 72 3.51 4.73 -8.25
C ALA A 72 4.80 5.32 -7.68
N THR A 73 5.43 6.26 -8.39
CA THR A 73 6.70 6.87 -7.95
C THR A 73 6.55 7.66 -6.64
N PRO A 74 5.55 8.56 -6.49
CA PRO A 74 5.34 9.26 -5.22
C PRO A 74 5.07 8.30 -4.06
N VAL A 75 4.23 7.27 -4.27
CA VAL A 75 3.91 6.28 -3.24
C VAL A 75 5.15 5.49 -2.83
N ALA A 76 5.98 5.05 -3.79
CA ALA A 76 7.22 4.33 -3.49
C ALA A 76 8.22 5.18 -2.69
N MET A 77 8.34 6.47 -3.01
CA MET A 77 9.18 7.42 -2.26
C MET A 77 8.70 7.57 -0.81
N ILE A 78 7.39 7.71 -0.60
CA ILE A 78 6.79 7.82 0.73
C ILE A 78 6.98 6.52 1.53
N VAL A 79 6.82 5.36 0.88
CA VAL A 79 7.13 4.04 1.49
C VAL A 79 8.59 3.98 1.91
N GLY A 80 9.52 4.47 1.09
CA GLY A 80 10.94 4.56 1.42
C GLY A 80 11.20 5.40 2.68
N GLU A 81 10.67 6.61 2.74
CA GLU A 81 10.79 7.49 3.92
C GLU A 81 10.15 6.87 5.18
N CYS A 82 8.99 6.23 5.02
CA CYS A 82 8.31 5.59 6.14
C CYS A 82 9.04 4.35 6.68
N LYS A 83 9.77 3.61 5.83
CA LYS A 83 10.65 2.53 6.30
C LYS A 83 11.79 3.05 7.17
N GLN A 84 12.31 4.24 6.89
CA GLN A 84 13.38 4.87 7.69
C GLN A 84 12.88 5.50 8.99
N ALA A 85 11.61 5.92 9.03
CA ALA A 85 11.02 6.60 10.18
C ALA A 85 9.62 6.04 10.51
N PRO A 86 9.50 4.79 10.97
CA PRO A 86 8.21 4.11 11.15
C PRO A 86 7.29 4.80 12.17
N GLN A 87 7.86 5.49 13.16
CA GLN A 87 7.10 6.21 14.19
C GLN A 87 6.70 7.63 13.78
N ALA A 88 7.19 8.13 12.64
CA ALA A 88 6.82 9.46 12.18
C ALA A 88 5.35 9.49 11.72
N PRO A 89 4.66 10.63 11.83
CA PRO A 89 3.34 10.80 11.25
C PRO A 89 3.39 10.60 9.73
N PHE A 90 2.53 9.75 9.19
CA PHE A 90 2.46 9.49 7.74
C PHE A 90 2.25 10.80 6.94
N ALA A 91 1.29 11.62 7.36
CA ALA A 91 0.97 12.88 6.69
C ALA A 91 2.15 13.88 6.67
N SER A 92 3.05 13.85 7.66
CA SER A 92 4.21 14.73 7.63
C SER A 92 5.17 14.33 6.51
N LYS A 93 5.41 13.03 6.29
CA LYS A 93 6.27 12.55 5.21
C LYS A 93 5.74 12.91 3.83
N VAL A 94 4.43 12.80 3.61
CA VAL A 94 3.80 13.25 2.36
C VAL A 94 4.02 14.75 2.15
N ARG A 95 3.76 15.56 3.18
CA ARG A 95 3.96 17.01 3.14
C ARG A 95 5.41 17.41 2.86
N ASP A 96 6.35 16.79 3.56
CA ASP A 96 7.76 17.16 3.48
C ASP A 96 8.33 16.84 2.09
N LEU A 97 7.98 15.67 1.54
CA LEU A 97 8.36 15.29 0.19
C LEU A 97 7.73 16.22 -0.87
N TYR A 98 6.46 16.58 -0.71
CA TYR A 98 5.78 17.51 -1.62
C TYR A 98 6.42 18.90 -1.58
N LYS A 99 6.60 19.46 -0.37
CA LYS A 99 7.17 20.80 -0.17
C LYS A 99 8.63 20.91 -0.60
N SER A 100 9.38 19.82 -0.54
CA SER A 100 10.75 19.75 -1.04
C SER A 100 10.85 19.52 -2.56
N GLY A 101 9.72 19.34 -3.26
CA GLY A 101 9.69 19.07 -4.70
C GLY A 101 10.19 17.66 -5.07
N ARG A 102 10.37 16.77 -4.08
CA ARG A 102 10.83 15.39 -4.30
C ARG A 102 9.72 14.48 -4.83
N ILE A 103 8.46 14.87 -4.68
CA ILE A 103 7.33 14.21 -5.32
C ILE A 103 6.43 15.26 -5.97
N ALA A 104 5.84 14.91 -7.10
CA ALA A 104 4.70 15.61 -7.68
C ALA A 104 3.46 14.74 -7.47
N LEU A 105 2.41 15.32 -6.89
CA LEU A 105 1.12 14.63 -6.71
C LEU A 105 0.12 15.01 -7.82
N PHE A 106 0.37 16.14 -8.49
CA PHE A 106 -0.52 16.78 -9.44
C PHE A 106 0.27 17.47 -10.54
N SER A 107 -0.32 17.59 -11.73
CA SER A 107 0.18 18.47 -12.79
C SER A 107 -0.78 19.65 -12.92
N HIS A 108 -0.19 20.83 -13.06
CA HIS A 108 -0.91 22.04 -13.39
C HIS A 108 -0.60 22.37 -14.86
N SER A 109 -1.65 22.59 -15.65
CA SER A 109 -1.57 23.09 -17.01
C SER A 109 -1.40 24.60 -17.04
#